data_AF-A0A949CSL8-F1
#
_entry.id   AF-A0A949CSL8-F1
#
_cell.length_a   1.000
_cell.length_b   1.000
_cell.length_c   1.000
_cell.angle_alpha   90.00
_cell.angle_beta   90.00
_cell.angle_gamma   90.00
#
_symmetry.space_group_name_H-M   'P 1'
#
loop_
_entity.id
_entity.type
_entity.pdbx_description
1 polymer ?
#
loop_
_entity_poly.entity_id
_entity_poly.type
_entity_poly.pdbx_seq_one_letter_code
_entity_poly.pdbx_strand_id
1 'polypeptide(L)'
;QGFAKCYVDGEAVIQEHFATEIPFVFGKSQIGAWAMVNARSELEYRRFLRGRIDEFILLQRAMTATEIRQMYELGKADFARVTW
;
A
#
# COMPACT_ATOMS: atom_id res chain seq x y z
N GLN A 1 14.83 -12.21 13.83
CA GLN A 1 15.07 -11.74 12.45
C GLN A 1 13.72 -11.33 11.88
N GLY A 2 13.58 -10.07 11.50
CA GLY A 2 12.35 -9.56 10.92
C GLY A 2 12.27 -9.85 9.42
N PHE A 3 11.07 -9.73 8.84
CA PHE A 3 10.89 -9.78 7.39
C PHE A 3 9.80 -8.80 6.95
N ALA A 4 9.86 -8.37 5.69
CA ALA A 4 8.77 -7.67 5.01
C ALA A 4 8.28 -8.54 3.86
N LYS A 5 6.97 -8.55 3.62
CA LYS A 5 6.36 -9.20 2.46
C LYS A 5 5.47 -8.23 1.71
N CYS A 6 5.53 -8.28 0.39
CA CYS A 6 4.60 -7.59 -0.49
C CYS A 6 3.67 -8.62 -1.12
N TYR A 7 2.39 -8.30 -1.16
CA TYR A 7 1.37 -9.15 -1.78
C TYR A 7 0.68 -8.36 -2.90
N VAL A 8 0.39 -9.04 -4.01
CA VAL A 8 -0.41 -8.53 -5.13
C VAL A 8 -1.50 -9.55 -5.39
N ASP A 9 -2.75 -9.11 -5.51
CA ASP A 9 -3.90 -9.98 -5.73
C ASP A 9 -4.04 -11.12 -4.70
N GLY A 10 -3.68 -10.83 -3.44
CA GLY A 10 -3.72 -11.80 -2.34
C GLY A 10 -2.54 -12.79 -2.30
N GLU A 11 -1.60 -12.73 -3.24
CA GLU A 11 -0.47 -13.65 -3.36
C GLU A 11 0.86 -12.94 -3.06
N ALA A 12 1.79 -13.63 -2.39
CA ALA A 12 3.09 -13.05 -2.04
C ALA A 12 3.99 -12.93 -3.28
N VAL A 13 4.46 -11.71 -3.58
CA VAL A 13 5.35 -11.45 -4.72
C VAL A 13 6.79 -11.15 -4.32
N ILE A 14 7.00 -10.62 -3.11
CA ILE A 14 8.33 -10.25 -2.59
C ILE A 14 8.40 -10.63 -1.11
N GLN A 15 9.55 -11.14 -0.68
CA GLN A 15 9.90 -11.32 0.73
C GLN A 15 11.35 -10.91 0.96
N GLU A 16 11.55 -10.01 1.92
CA GLU A 16 12.88 -9.51 2.31
C GLU A 16 13.13 -9.78 3.79
N HIS A 17 14.37 -10.16 4.11
CA HIS A 17 14.79 -10.47 5.47
C HIS A 17 15.67 -9.35 6.04
N PHE A 18 15.46 -9.02 7.31
CA PHE A 18 16.25 -8.03 8.04
C PHE A 18 17.00 -8.68 9.19
N ALA A 19 18.30 -8.43 9.25
CA ALA A 19 19.18 -8.97 10.28
C ALA A 19 18.86 -8.40 11.68
N THR A 20 18.39 -7.16 11.75
CA THR A 20 18.14 -6.44 13.00
C THR A 20 16.68 -6.10 13.15
N GLU A 21 16.14 -6.31 14.35
CA GLU A 21 14.78 -5.90 14.72
C GLU A 21 14.83 -4.42 15.13
N ILE A 22 14.49 -3.54 14.20
CA ILE A 22 14.33 -2.12 14.46
C ILE A 22 12.85 -1.88 14.78
N PRO A 23 12.49 -1.31 15.95
CA PRO A 23 11.12 -0.95 16.24
C PRO A 23 10.57 -0.01 15.17
N PHE A 24 9.54 -0.44 14.46
CA PHE A 24 8.91 0.37 13.42
C PHE A 24 7.91 1.34 14.07
N VAL A 25 8.18 2.64 13.96
CA VAL A 25 7.30 3.69 14.46
C VAL A 25 6.76 4.50 13.28
N PHE A 26 5.44 4.54 13.14
CA PHE A 26 4.79 5.37 12.12
C PHE A 26 4.63 6.79 12.67
N GLY A 27 5.52 7.70 12.24
CA GLY A 27 5.44 9.12 12.59
C GLY A 27 4.35 9.86 11.81
N LYS A 28 4.37 11.20 11.89
CA LYS A 28 3.53 12.06 11.03
C LYS A 28 3.75 11.68 9.57
N SER A 29 2.68 11.23 8.90
CA SER A 29 2.74 10.68 7.56
C SER A 29 1.59 11.24 6.71
N GLN A 30 1.80 11.30 5.39
CA GLN A 30 0.75 11.73 4.45
C GLN A 30 0.66 10.71 3.31
N ILE A 31 -0.51 10.61 2.70
CA ILE A 31 -0.78 9.77 1.54
C ILE A 31 -1.32 10.68 0.45
N GLY A 32 -0.68 10.69 -0.71
CA GLY A 32 -1.11 11.53 -1.82
C GLY A 32 -0.02 11.79 -2.87
N ALA A 33 -0.38 12.62 -3.85
CA ALA A 33 0.56 13.13 -4.83
C ALA A 33 1.40 14.25 -4.19
N TRP A 34 2.62 13.92 -3.76
CA TRP A 34 3.55 14.87 -3.18
C TRP A 34 4.04 15.85 -4.26
N ALA A 35 3.71 17.13 -4.10
CA ALA A 35 4.27 18.20 -4.90
C ALA A 35 5.63 18.61 -4.33
N MET A 36 6.58 18.91 -5.22
CA MET A 36 7.80 19.64 -4.87
C MET A 36 7.68 21.06 -5.38
N VAL A 37 8.25 22.03 -4.67
CA VAL A 37 8.35 23.40 -5.19
C VAL A 37 9.52 23.43 -6.18
N ASN A 38 9.27 23.83 -7.42
CA ASN A 38 10.31 23.93 -8.45
C ASN A 38 11.13 25.22 -8.30
N ALA A 39 12.16 25.41 -9.14
CA ALA A 39 13.00 26.61 -9.13
C ALA A 39 12.25 27.94 -9.43
N ARG A 40 11.01 27.87 -9.93
CA ARG A 40 10.13 29.01 -10.20
C ARG A 40 9.12 29.26 -9.07
N SER A 41 9.26 28.59 -7.93
CA SER A 41 8.32 28.65 -6.80
C SER A 41 6.92 28.13 -7.11
N GLU A 42 6.80 27.22 -8.09
CA GLU A 42 5.53 26.59 -8.46
C GLU A 42 5.47 25.16 -7.90
N LEU A 43 4.26 24.67 -7.61
CA LEU A 43 4.05 23.27 -7.24
C LEU A 43 4.21 22.37 -8.47
N GLU A 44 5.22 21.50 -8.46
CA GLU A 44 5.47 20.47 -9.45
C GLU A 44 5.17 19.09 -8.88
N TYR A 45 4.12 18.46 -9.39
CA TYR A 45 3.75 17.09 -9.03
C TYR A 45 4.48 16.12 -9.97
N ARG A 46 5.62 15.59 -9.54
CA ARG A 46 6.43 14.66 -10.37
C ARG A 46 5.90 13.22 -10.36
N ARG A 47 5.05 12.89 -9.39
CA ARG A 47 4.44 11.56 -9.26
C ARG A 47 2.96 11.72 -8.96
N PHE A 48 2.14 11.58 -9.99
CA PHE A 48 0.70 11.50 -9.83
C PHE A 48 0.31 10.05 -9.64
N LEU A 49 -0.51 9.77 -8.63
CA LEU A 49 -1.28 8.53 -8.64
C LEU A 49 -2.35 8.67 -9.73
N ARG A 50 -2.12 8.05 -10.89
CA ARG A 50 -3.14 7.94 -11.94
C ARG A 50 -3.99 6.71 -11.64
N GLY A 51 -5.05 6.89 -10.85
CA GLY A 51 -5.93 5.80 -10.42
C GLY A 51 -6.83 6.21 -9.25
N ARG A 52 -7.50 5.23 -8.66
CA ARG A 52 -8.28 5.39 -7.42
C ARG A 52 -7.67 4.47 -6.36
N ILE A 53 -7.71 4.91 -5.11
CA ILE A 53 -7.45 4.06 -3.95
C ILE A 53 -8.79 3.92 -3.24
N ASP A 54 -9.14 2.68 -2.94
CA ASP A 54 -10.19 2.29 -2.00
C ASP A 54 -9.58 1.43 -0.88
N GLU A 55 -10.35 1.26 0.20
CA GLU A 55 -10.05 0.34 1.32
C GLU A 55 -8.63 0.45 1.93
N PHE A 56 -8.17 1.67 2.23
CA PHE A 56 -6.89 1.88 2.89
C PHE A 56 -6.94 1.50 4.38
N ILE A 57 -6.10 0.54 4.78
CA ILE A 57 -6.00 0.05 6.16
C ILE A 57 -4.54 0.10 6.63
N LEU A 58 -4.32 0.53 7.88
CA LEU A 58 -3.04 0.44 8.58
C LEU A 58 -3.23 -0.32 9.90
N LEU A 59 -2.43 -1.36 10.13
CA LEU A 59 -2.58 -2.27 11.29
C LEU A 59 -1.36 -2.19 12.21
N GLN A 60 -1.59 -2.43 13.50
CA GLN A 60 -0.52 -2.53 14.52
C GLN A 60 0.21 -3.89 14.52
N ARG A 61 -0.19 -4.81 13.62
CA ARG A 61 0.42 -6.13 13.46
C ARG A 61 0.51 -6.49 11.99
N ALA A 62 1.44 -7.40 11.67
CA ALA A 62 1.46 -8.04 10.37
C ALA A 62 0.26 -8.98 10.21
N MET A 63 -0.31 -9.00 9.01
CA MET A 63 -1.30 -10.01 8.61
C MET A 63 -0.59 -11.29 8.14
N THR A 64 -1.25 -12.43 8.35
CA THR A 64 -0.85 -13.70 7.76
C THR A 64 -1.24 -13.78 6.29
N ALA A 65 -0.62 -14.69 5.54
CA ALA A 65 -0.96 -14.91 4.13
C ALA A 65 -2.44 -15.28 3.94
N THR A 66 -3.00 -16.09 4.83
CA THR A 66 -4.42 -16.46 4.80
C THR A 66 -5.34 -15.25 5.00
N GLU A 67 -5.03 -14.36 5.95
CA GLU A 67 -5.81 -13.14 6.19
C GLU A 67 -5.77 -12.20 4.99
N ILE A 68 -4.61 -12.06 4.35
CA ILE A 68 -4.46 -11.21 3.15
C ILE A 68 -5.26 -11.79 1.98
N ARG A 69 -5.18 -13.11 1.76
CA ARG A 69 -5.98 -13.82 0.73
C ARG A 69 -7.48 -13.62 0.96
N GLN A 70 -7.94 -13.79 2.20
CA GLN A 70 -9.35 -13.59 2.57
C GLN A 70 -9.79 -12.14 2.33
N MET A 71 -8.98 -11.16 2.74
CA MET A 71 -9.27 -9.74 2.53
C MET A 71 -9.38 -9.40 1.04
N TYR A 72 -8.47 -9.93 0.21
CA TYR A 72 -8.52 -9.75 -1.23
C TYR A 72 -9.80 -10.34 -1.86
N GLU A 73 -10.17 -11.57 -1.50
CA GLU A 73 -11.39 -12.19 -2.04
C GLU A 73 -12.67 -11.47 -1.58
N LEU A 74 -12.69 -10.91 -0.37
CA LEU A 74 -13.81 -10.11 0.12
C LEU A 74 -13.91 -8.73 -0.57
N GLY A 75 -12.76 -8.12 -0.89
CA GLY A 75 -12.68 -6.80 -1.53
C GLY A 75 -12.79 -6.83 -3.05
N LYS A 76 -12.75 -8.01 -3.69
CA LYS A 76 -12.96 -8.14 -5.13
C LYS A 76 -14.30 -7.55 -5.51
N ALA A 77 -14.27 -6.51 -6.35
CA ALA A 77 -15.47 -5.97 -6.95
C ALA A 77 -16.19 -7.07 -7.75
N ASP A 78 -17.49 -7.21 -7.52
CA ASP A 78 -18.34 -8.11 -8.31
C ASP A 78 -18.61 -7.45 -9.67
N PHE A 79 -17.66 -7.60 -10.60
CA PHE A 79 -17.75 -7.04 -11.95
C PHE A 79 -18.94 -7.57 -12.75
N ALA A 80 -19.63 -8.61 -12.29
CA ALA A 80 -20.82 -9.17 -12.93
C ALA A 80 -22.04 -8.21 -12.95
N ARG A 81 -22.01 -7.08 -12.23
CA ARG A 81 -23.11 -6.10 -12.18
C ARG A 81 -22.88 -4.80 -12.93
N VAL A 82 -21.76 -4.65 -13.65
CA VAL A 82 -21.49 -3.43 -14.44
C VAL A 82 -21.61 -3.75 -15.93
N THR A 83 -22.84 -3.78 -16.42
CA THR A 83 -23.13 -3.64 -17.85
C THR A 83 -22.98 -2.15 -18.21
N TRP A 84 -22.00 -1.83 -19.05
CA TRP A 84 -21.95 -0.56 -19.78
C TRP A 84 -22.82 -0.64 -21.03
#